data_AF-A0A950WA34-F1
#
_entry.id   AF-A0A950WA34-F1
#
_cell.length_a   1.000
_cell.length_b   1.000
_cell.length_c   1.000
_cell.angle_alpha   90.00
_cell.angle_beta   90.00
_cell.angle_gamma   90.00
#
_symmetry.space_group_name_H-M   'P 1'
#
loop_
_entity.id
_entity.type
_entity.pdbx_description
1 polymer ?
#
loop_
_entity_poly.entity_id
_entity_poly.type
_entity_poly.pdbx_seq_one_letter_code
_entity_poly.pdbx_strand_id
1 'polypeptide(L)'
;DAGTLEWATPSPPPVYNFSRIPVVTHREPLWAERVALPVAHGLSVERRELLITTLTDANPEIREASPDPSIWPLITAITVTIFFIGSIFTPWAVVWGTPPVGVALIGWFWPKGTPEDET
;
A
#
# COMPACT_ATOMS: atom_id res chain seq x y z
N ASP A 1 -16.09 25.52 0.03
CA ASP A 1 -15.20 25.04 1.11
C ASP A 1 -15.53 23.57 1.31
N ALA A 2 -14.52 22.71 1.46
CA ALA A 2 -14.67 21.25 1.59
C ALA A 2 -13.88 20.76 2.80
N GLY A 3 -14.43 19.82 3.56
CA GLY A 3 -13.98 19.52 4.92
C GLY A 3 -12.96 18.39 5.06
N THR A 4 -12.71 17.64 4.00
CA THR A 4 -12.03 16.34 4.01
C THR A 4 -10.62 16.42 3.42
N LEU A 5 -9.74 15.47 3.77
CA LEU A 5 -8.29 15.55 3.50
C LEU A 5 -7.91 15.54 2.02
N GLU A 6 -8.73 15.00 1.11
CA GLU A 6 -8.44 15.06 -0.32
C GLU A 6 -8.31 16.51 -0.83
N TRP A 7 -8.99 17.46 -0.18
CA TRP A 7 -8.92 18.89 -0.46
C TRP A 7 -7.73 19.61 0.20
N ALA A 8 -6.94 18.89 0.99
CA ALA A 8 -5.72 19.40 1.62
C ALA A 8 -4.47 19.20 0.74
N THR A 9 -4.63 18.57 -0.43
CA THR A 9 -3.56 18.31 -1.40
C THR A 9 -3.67 19.24 -2.61
N PRO A 10 -2.56 19.56 -3.31
CA PRO A 10 -2.65 20.31 -4.56
C PRO A 10 -3.38 19.47 -5.63
N SER A 11 -3.82 20.13 -6.70
CA SER A 11 -4.45 19.46 -7.84
C SER A 11 -3.55 19.55 -9.07
N PRO A 12 -3.00 18.43 -9.57
CA PRO A 12 -3.15 17.05 -9.09
C PRO A 12 -2.35 16.77 -7.80
N PRO A 13 -2.75 15.77 -6.99
CA PRO A 13 -2.00 15.38 -5.81
C PRO A 13 -0.64 14.79 -6.21
N PRO A 14 0.42 15.03 -5.42
CA PRO A 14 1.71 14.43 -5.67
C PRO A 14 1.65 12.91 -5.41
N VAL A 15 2.60 12.15 -5.96
CA VAL A 15 2.66 10.67 -5.80
C VAL A 15 2.71 10.19 -4.35
N TYR A 16 3.19 11.04 -3.44
CA TYR A 16 3.26 10.77 -2.00
C TYR A 16 2.05 11.28 -1.21
N ASN A 17 1.09 11.96 -1.85
CA ASN A 17 -0.01 12.71 -1.25
C ASN A 17 0.44 13.76 -0.22
N PHE A 18 0.74 13.35 1.00
CA PHE A 18 1.14 14.21 2.11
C PHE A 18 2.62 14.03 2.42
N SER A 19 3.37 15.12 2.49
CA SER A 19 4.77 15.08 2.94
C SER A 19 4.91 14.83 4.44
N ARG A 20 3.86 15.13 5.22
CA ARG A 20 3.75 14.82 6.65
C ARG A 20 2.36 14.27 6.90
N ILE A 21 2.27 13.10 7.55
CA ILE A 21 0.99 12.42 7.78
C ILE A 21 0.14 13.26 8.74
N PRO A 22 -1.07 13.71 8.34
CA PRO A 22 -1.95 14.47 9.22
C PRO A 22 -2.57 13.57 10.30
N VAL A 23 -2.73 14.11 11.51
CA VAL A 23 -3.46 13.46 12.61
C VAL A 23 -4.92 13.88 12.51
N VAL A 24 -5.82 12.90 12.35
CA VAL A 24 -7.26 13.17 12.19
C VAL A 24 -7.92 13.23 13.56
N THR A 25 -8.38 14.42 13.95
CA THR A 25 -9.08 14.65 15.24
C THR A 25 -10.60 14.71 15.07
N HIS A 26 -11.09 14.98 13.87
CA HIS A 26 -12.51 15.17 13.55
C HIS A 26 -12.84 14.52 12.21
N ARG A 27 -14.13 14.23 11.98
CA ARG A 27 -14.64 13.68 10.72
C ARG A 27 -14.39 14.61 9.53
N GLU A 28 -14.54 15.92 9.73
CA GLU A 28 -14.22 16.96 8.74
C GLU A 28 -13.02 17.80 9.21
N PRO A 29 -11.79 17.27 9.09
CA PRO A 29 -10.59 17.86 9.70
C PRO A 29 -10.26 19.27 9.19
N LEU A 30 -10.54 19.58 7.91
CA LEU A 30 -10.24 20.92 7.36
C LEU A 30 -11.20 21.99 7.86
N TRP A 31 -12.41 21.61 8.27
CA TRP A 31 -13.36 22.56 8.86
C TRP A 31 -13.10 22.79 10.35
N ALA A 32 -12.64 21.76 11.05
CA ALA A 32 -12.25 21.85 12.45
C ALA A 32 -10.91 22.61 12.62
N GLU A 33 -9.90 22.26 11.82
CA GLU A 33 -8.53 22.79 11.90
C GLU A 33 -8.23 23.73 10.73
N ARG A 34 -8.88 24.90 10.72
CA ARG A 34 -8.81 25.87 9.60
C ARG A 34 -7.43 26.51 9.39
N VAL A 35 -6.56 26.48 10.39
CA VAL A 35 -5.25 27.17 10.35
C VAL A 35 -4.15 26.22 9.89
N ALA A 36 -4.02 25.06 10.54
CA ALA A 36 -3.04 24.06 10.20
C ALA A 36 -3.49 22.70 10.74
N LEU A 37 -3.32 21.65 9.93
CA LEU A 37 -3.56 20.29 10.39
C LEU A 37 -2.44 19.85 11.34
N PRO A 38 -2.74 19.23 12.49
CA PRO A 38 -1.73 18.55 13.29
C PRO A 38 -1.13 17.41 12.48
N VAL A 39 0.17 17.15 12.64
CA VAL A 39 0.90 16.14 11.87
C VAL A 39 1.68 15.20 12.79
N ALA A 40 1.84 13.95 12.36
CA ALA A 40 2.68 12.99 13.04
C ALA A 40 4.16 13.34 12.91
N HIS A 41 4.93 13.04 13.95
CA HIS A 41 6.37 13.27 14.02
C HIS A 41 7.16 11.98 14.19
N GLY A 42 8.46 12.03 13.87
CA GLY A 42 9.39 10.93 14.07
C GLY A 42 9.47 9.93 12.91
N LEU A 43 8.66 10.06 11.87
CA LEU A 43 8.78 9.26 10.64
C LEU A 43 10.03 9.64 9.84
N SER A 44 10.66 8.66 9.18
CA SER A 44 11.77 8.91 8.28
C SER A 44 11.38 9.79 7.09
N VAL A 45 12.32 10.62 6.66
CA VAL A 45 12.20 11.47 5.46
C VAL A 45 12.87 10.80 4.25
N GLU A 46 13.67 9.75 4.47
CA GLU A 46 14.45 9.06 3.44
C GLU A 46 13.71 7.85 2.87
N ARG A 47 12.92 7.16 3.71
CA ARG A 47 12.13 5.99 3.33
C ARG A 47 10.66 6.22 3.62
N ARG A 48 9.79 5.60 2.81
CA ARG A 48 8.34 5.69 2.99
C ARG A 48 7.92 4.83 4.19
N GLU A 49 7.54 5.47 5.29
CA GLU A 49 7.05 4.80 6.50
C GLU A 49 5.57 5.07 6.73
N LEU A 50 4.90 4.10 7.37
CA LEU A 50 3.54 4.23 7.85
C LEU A 50 3.49 3.96 9.35
N LEU A 51 2.64 4.69 10.07
CA LEU A 51 2.36 4.40 11.47
C LEU A 51 1.24 3.37 11.55
N ILE A 52 1.53 2.27 12.24
CA ILE A 52 0.52 1.33 12.70
C ILE A 52 0.10 1.78 14.09
N THR A 53 -1.21 1.95 14.26
CA THR A 53 -1.81 2.45 15.50
C THR A 53 -2.71 1.42 16.14
N THR A 54 -3.00 1.57 17.43
CA THR A 54 -4.05 0.80 18.11
C THR A 54 -5.41 0.99 17.43
N LEU A 55 -6.26 -0.04 17.51
CA LEU A 55 -7.57 -0.04 16.85
C LEU A 55 -8.54 1.00 17.42
N THR A 56 -8.53 1.21 18.74
CA THR A 56 -9.53 2.04 19.43
C THR A 56 -9.04 3.48 19.62
N ASP A 57 -7.81 3.65 20.09
CA ASP A 57 -7.29 4.95 20.54
C ASP A 57 -6.33 5.60 19.53
N ALA A 58 -6.07 4.93 18.40
CA ALA A 58 -5.13 5.37 17.37
C ALA A 58 -3.74 5.76 17.91
N ASN A 59 -3.31 5.12 19.01
CA ASN A 59 -1.99 5.35 19.58
C ASN A 59 -0.93 4.64 18.71
N PRO A 60 0.13 5.33 18.25
CA PRO A 60 1.16 4.71 17.40
C PRO A 60 1.95 3.64 18.16
N GLU A 61 2.03 2.45 17.58
CA GLU A 61 2.78 1.32 18.13
C GLU A 61 4.04 1.00 17.32
N ILE A 62 3.91 0.94 15.99
CA ILE A 62 4.98 0.47 15.09
C ILE A 62 5.11 1.41 13.90
N ARG A 63 6.34 1.58 13.41
CA ARG A 63 6.66 2.24 12.14
C ARG A 63 7.01 1.18 11.12
N GLU A 64 6.16 0.99 10.14
CA GLU A 64 6.33 -0.02 9.11
C GLU A 64 6.86 0.62 7.83
N ALA A 65 7.90 0.04 7.23
CA ALA A 65 8.35 0.45 5.91
C ALA A 65 7.30 0.08 4.85
N SER A 66 6.94 1.02 3.97
CA SER A 66 6.03 0.73 2.86
C SER A 66 6.70 -0.18 1.83
N PRO A 67 5.98 -1.17 1.28
CA PRO A 67 6.52 -2.02 0.22
C PRO A 67 6.92 -1.23 -1.02
N ASP A 68 8.05 -1.63 -1.61
CA ASP A 68 8.49 -1.14 -2.91
C ASP A 68 7.58 -1.61 -4.06
N PRO A 69 7.57 -0.87 -5.19
CA PRO A 69 6.85 -1.30 -6.37
C PRO A 69 7.30 -2.70 -6.82
N SER A 70 6.33 -3.55 -7.13
CA SER A 70 6.56 -4.95 -7.52
C SER A 70 5.91 -5.26 -8.85
N ILE A 71 6.64 -5.93 -9.74
CA ILE A 71 6.13 -6.42 -11.03
C ILE A 71 5.32 -7.73 -10.88
N TRP A 72 5.52 -8.46 -9.78
CA TRP A 72 4.94 -9.77 -9.55
C TRP A 72 3.39 -9.83 -9.55
N PRO A 73 2.65 -8.83 -9.02
CA PRO A 73 1.19 -8.81 -9.13
C PRO A 73 0.70 -8.80 -10.58
N LEU A 74 1.40 -8.07 -11.47
CA LEU A 74 1.05 -8.01 -12.89
C LEU A 74 1.30 -9.37 -13.56
N ILE A 75 2.46 -9.98 -13.32
CA ILE A 75 2.80 -11.31 -13.85
C ILE A 75 1.78 -12.34 -13.38
N THR A 76 1.39 -12.29 -12.11
CA THR A 76 0.37 -13.17 -11.52
C THR A 76 -0.98 -12.99 -12.20
N ALA A 77 -1.42 -11.76 -12.45
CA ALA A 77 -2.67 -11.49 -13.15
C ALA A 77 -2.68 -12.06 -14.57
N ILE A 78 -1.56 -11.94 -15.30
CA ILE A 78 -1.41 -12.47 -16.66
C ILE A 78 -1.44 -14.00 -16.65
N THR A 79 -0.68 -14.66 -15.79
CA THR A 79 -0.62 -16.13 -15.74
C THR A 79 -1.96 -16.73 -15.33
N VAL A 80 -2.65 -16.13 -14.35
CA VAL A 80 -4.00 -16.55 -13.93
C VAL A 80 -5.02 -16.36 -15.05
N THR A 81 -4.95 -15.25 -15.78
CA THR A 81 -5.84 -14.99 -16.93
C THR A 81 -5.65 -16.05 -18.02
N ILE A 82 -4.41 -16.36 -18.39
CA ILE A 82 -4.09 -17.40 -19.38
C ILE A 82 -4.57 -18.77 -18.90
N PHE A 83 -4.34 -19.11 -17.62
CA PHE A 83 -4.82 -20.36 -17.02
C PHE A 83 -6.34 -20.51 -17.16
N PHE A 84 -7.10 -19.50 -16.75
CA PHE A 84 -8.57 -19.58 -16.79
C PHE A 84 -9.10 -19.60 -18.22
N ILE A 85 -8.61 -18.74 -19.10
CA ILE A 85 -9.02 -18.74 -20.52
C ILE A 85 -8.71 -20.10 -21.15
N GLY A 86 -7.50 -20.64 -20.93
CA GLY A 86 -7.13 -21.96 -21.44
C GLY A 86 -8.01 -23.09 -20.91
N SER A 87 -8.39 -23.03 -19.62
CA SER A 87 -9.21 -24.05 -18.97
C SER A 87 -10.61 -24.21 -19.58
N ILE A 88 -11.15 -23.15 -20.22
CA ILE A 88 -12.44 -23.19 -20.94
C ILE A 88 -12.36 -24.15 -22.13
N PHE A 89 -11.21 -24.18 -22.82
CA PHE A 89 -11.06 -24.92 -24.07
C PHE A 89 -10.46 -26.31 -23.87
N THR A 90 -9.69 -26.54 -22.79
CA THR A 90 -9.07 -27.84 -22.54
C THR A 90 -8.74 -28.08 -21.07
N PRO A 91 -9.02 -29.28 -20.51
CA PRO A 91 -8.64 -29.62 -19.15
C PRO A 91 -7.12 -29.63 -18.93
N TRP A 92 -6.34 -29.84 -20.00
CA TRP A 92 -4.87 -29.82 -19.93
C TRP A 92 -4.31 -28.43 -19.59
N ALA A 93 -5.06 -27.35 -19.84
CA ALA A 93 -4.64 -26.02 -19.46
C ALA A 93 -4.50 -25.86 -17.94
N VAL A 94 -5.24 -26.64 -17.15
CA VAL A 94 -5.09 -26.65 -15.69
C VAL A 94 -3.70 -27.18 -15.30
N VAL A 95 -3.29 -28.29 -15.91
CA VAL A 95 -1.99 -28.92 -15.66
C VAL A 95 -0.85 -27.99 -16.05
N TRP A 96 -0.94 -27.34 -17.22
CA TRP A 96 0.13 -26.48 -17.73
C TRP A 96 0.12 -25.05 -17.19
N GLY A 97 -1.04 -24.52 -16.80
CA GLY A 97 -1.16 -23.16 -16.27
C GLY A 97 -0.92 -23.08 -14.76
N THR A 98 -1.04 -24.18 -14.02
CA THR A 98 -0.75 -24.20 -12.57
C THR A 98 0.72 -23.85 -12.26
N PRO A 99 1.75 -24.43 -12.93
CA PRO A 99 3.14 -24.11 -12.62
C PRO A 99 3.52 -22.63 -12.82
N PRO A 100 3.16 -21.96 -13.93
CA PRO A 100 3.41 -20.52 -14.08
C PRO A 100 2.74 -19.65 -13.02
N VAL A 101 1.50 -19.97 -12.63
CA VAL A 101 0.79 -19.28 -11.54
C VAL A 101 1.54 -19.49 -10.22
N GLY A 102 1.93 -20.74 -9.93
CA GLY A 102 2.71 -21.09 -8.75
C GLY A 102 4.04 -20.33 -8.68
N VAL A 103 4.80 -20.30 -9.77
CA VAL A 103 6.08 -19.56 -9.85
C VAL A 103 5.87 -18.06 -9.62
N ALA A 104 4.84 -17.46 -10.22
CA ALA A 104 4.53 -16.04 -10.05
C ALA A 104 4.19 -15.71 -8.59
N LEU A 105 3.37 -16.53 -7.93
CA LEU A 105 2.99 -16.35 -6.52
C LEU A 105 4.17 -16.58 -5.58
N ILE A 106 4.95 -17.64 -5.81
CA ILE A 106 6.16 -17.93 -5.02
C ILE A 106 7.16 -16.78 -5.15
N GLY A 107 7.37 -16.27 -6.36
CA GLY A 107 8.25 -15.12 -6.59
C GLY A 107 7.74 -13.83 -5.94
N TRP A 108 6.42 -13.62 -5.93
CA TRP A 108 5.81 -12.48 -5.26
C TRP A 108 6.00 -12.53 -3.74
N PHE A 109 5.65 -13.66 -3.13
CA PHE A 109 5.64 -13.85 -1.68
C PHE A 109 6.97 -14.40 -1.14
N TRP A 110 8.01 -14.47 -1.98
CA TRP A 110 9.32 -14.92 -1.53
C TRP A 110 9.80 -13.97 -0.43
N PRO A 111 10.24 -14.50 0.73
CA PRO A 111 10.69 -13.68 1.83
C PRO A 111 11.88 -12.83 1.38
N LYS A 112 11.72 -11.52 1.50
CA LYS A 112 12.80 -10.54 1.37
C LYS A 112 13.18 -10.12 2.79
N GLY A 113 14.47 -9.88 3.04
CA GLY A 113 14.89 -9.32 4.32
C GLY A 113 14.16 -8.00 4.59
N THR A 114 13.75 -7.79 5.84
CA THR A 114 13.19 -6.51 6.27
C THR A 114 14.32 -5.50 6.39
N PRO A 115 14.21 -4.28 5.81
CA PRO A 115 15.20 -3.22 6.00
C PRO A 115 15.41 -2.83 7.47
N GLU A 116 14.48 -3.22 8.35
CA GLU A 116 14.54 -3.04 9.81
C GLU A 116 15.65 -3.87 10.47
N ASP A 117 16.18 -4.90 9.80
CA ASP A 117 17.29 -5.73 10.30
C ASP A 117 18.68 -5.16 9.96
N GLU A 118 18.77 -4.11 9.14
CA GLU A 118 20.05 -3.51 8.71
C GLU A 118 20.55 -2.36 9.62
N THR A 119 19.99 -2.20 10.83
CA THR A 119 20.44 -1.20 11.82
C THR A 119 21.10 -1.81 13.05
#